data_AF-A0A969AQ68-F1
#
_entry.id   AF-A0A969AQ68-F1
#
_cell.length_a   1.000
_cell.length_b   1.000
_cell.length_c   1.000
_cell.angle_alpha   90.00
_cell.angle_beta   90.00
_cell.angle_gamma   90.00
#
_symmetry.space_group_name_H-M   'P 1'
#
loop_
_entity.id
_entity.type
_entity.pdbx_description
1 polymer ?
#
loop_
_entity_poly.entity_id
_entity_poly.type
_entity_poly.pdbx_seq_one_letter_code
_entity_poly.pdbx_strand_id
1 'polypeptide(L)'
;MKITSQLKFSVIGLGVLAALNAGISQLTVKGITSDGSAVNKSGIVRGASQRAIKLTLGDSAPDDVIAVVDKMIDGLQNGNAELDLKKPTDSTFIKDMEAVATEWGALKKLTKRLPSKS
;
A
#
# COMPACT_ATOMS: atom_id res chain seq x y z
N MET A 1 45.58 4.04 -35.06
CA MET A 1 45.07 4.99 -34.03
C MET A 1 43.58 5.36 -34.18
N LYS A 2 43.01 5.50 -35.39
CA LYS A 2 41.57 5.84 -35.58
C LYS A 2 40.58 4.79 -35.01
N ILE A 3 40.84 3.51 -35.21
CA ILE A 3 39.96 2.40 -34.75
C ILE A 3 39.91 2.32 -33.22
N THR A 4 41.06 2.42 -32.55
CA THR A 4 41.14 2.37 -31.08
C THR A 4 40.41 3.55 -30.42
N SER A 5 40.42 4.71 -31.06
CA SER A 5 39.68 5.90 -30.62
C SER A 5 38.17 5.69 -30.78
N GLN A 6 37.71 5.21 -31.95
CA GLN A 6 36.31 4.85 -32.18
C GLN A 6 35.81 3.79 -31.20
N LEU A 7 36.61 2.75 -30.94
CA LEU A 7 36.26 1.70 -29.98
C LEU A 7 36.05 2.26 -28.57
N LYS A 8 36.95 3.15 -28.11
CA LYS A 8 36.81 3.80 -26.80
C LYS A 8 35.53 4.63 -26.72
N PHE A 9 35.23 5.44 -27.74
CA PHE A 9 33.99 6.21 -27.78
C PHE A 9 32.74 5.33 -27.80
N SER A 10 32.76 4.22 -28.56
CA SER A 10 31.66 3.26 -28.57
C SER A 10 31.47 2.59 -27.21
N VAL A 11 32.54 2.20 -26.53
CA VAL A 11 32.47 1.59 -25.18
C VAL A 11 31.92 2.60 -24.17
N ILE A 12 32.37 3.86 -24.22
CA ILE A 12 31.83 4.93 -23.36
C ILE A 12 30.33 5.15 -23.65
N GLY A 13 29.96 5.22 -24.93
CA GLY A 13 28.57 5.39 -25.35
C GLY A 13 27.67 4.26 -24.86
N LEU A 14 28.12 3.01 -24.99
CA LEU A 14 27.42 1.84 -24.45
C LEU A 14 27.30 1.89 -22.92
N GLY A 15 28.37 2.32 -22.22
CA GLY A 15 28.35 2.48 -20.77
C GLY A 15 27.33 3.52 -20.32
N VAL A 16 27.25 4.66 -21.00
CA VAL A 16 26.25 5.72 -20.72
C VAL A 16 24.84 5.19 -20.96
N LEU A 17 24.60 4.51 -22.07
CA LEU A 17 23.29 3.91 -22.38
C LEU A 17 22.87 2.87 -21.34
N ALA A 18 23.79 2.02 -20.89
CA ALA A 18 23.52 1.03 -19.85
C ALA A 18 23.16 1.70 -18.52
N ALA A 19 23.90 2.74 -18.12
CA ALA A 19 23.63 3.49 -16.89
C ALA A 19 22.26 4.20 -16.94
N LEU A 20 21.90 4.80 -18.08
CA LEU A 20 20.60 5.45 -18.27
C LEU A 20 19.45 4.44 -18.16
N ASN A 21 19.56 3.29 -18.83
CA ASN A 21 18.55 2.23 -18.74
C ASN A 21 18.40 1.70 -17.30
N ALA A 22 19.51 1.46 -16.61
CA ALA A 22 19.49 1.04 -15.22
C ALA A 22 18.81 2.07 -14.32
N GLY A 23 19.11 3.37 -14.52
CA GLY A 23 18.48 4.46 -13.78
C GLY A 23 16.96 4.51 -13.96
N ILE A 24 16.48 4.41 -15.20
CA ILE A 24 15.03 4.39 -15.50
C ILE A 24 14.37 3.16 -14.88
N SER A 25 15.00 1.99 -15.00
CA SER A 25 14.49 0.74 -14.40
C SER A 25 14.29 0.88 -12.88
N GLN A 26 15.24 1.50 -12.17
CA GLN A 26 15.13 1.74 -10.73
C GLN A 26 13.95 2.66 -10.36
N LEU A 27 13.66 3.69 -11.15
CA LEU A 27 12.51 4.57 -10.91
C LEU A 27 11.18 3.84 -11.10
N THR A 28 11.08 3.02 -12.15
CA THR A 28 9.87 2.23 -12.43
C THR A 28 9.62 1.18 -11.34
N VAL A 29 10.66 0.46 -10.91
CA VAL A 29 10.55 -0.54 -9.83
C VAL A 29 10.10 0.10 -8.51
N LYS A 30 10.61 1.30 -8.17
CA LYS A 30 10.17 2.04 -6.98
C LYS A 30 8.68 2.42 -7.04
N GLY A 31 8.16 2.78 -8.21
CA GLY A 31 6.73 3.02 -8.40
C GLY A 31 5.91 1.75 -8.16
N ILE A 32 6.25 0.67 -8.87
CA ILE A 32 5.53 -0.62 -8.78
C ILE A 32 5.53 -1.19 -7.36
N THR A 33 6.65 -1.08 -6.64
CA THR A 33 6.76 -1.57 -5.27
C THR A 33 5.90 -0.76 -4.29
N SER A 34 5.87 0.57 -4.45
CA SER A 34 4.97 1.44 -3.68
C SER A 34 3.50 1.06 -3.88
N ASP A 35 3.08 0.86 -5.14
CA ASP A 35 1.70 0.47 -5.46
C ASP A 35 1.39 -0.94 -4.95
N GLY A 36 2.35 -1.86 -5.04
CA GLY A 36 2.25 -3.21 -4.48
C GLY A 36 2.05 -3.22 -2.97
N SER A 37 2.72 -2.33 -2.24
CA SER A 37 2.52 -2.16 -0.79
C SER A 37 1.10 -1.69 -0.50
N ALA A 38 0.58 -0.69 -1.23
CA ALA A 38 -0.79 -0.23 -1.09
C ALA A 38 -1.81 -1.36 -1.32
N VAL A 39 -1.66 -2.15 -2.40
CA VAL A 39 -2.52 -3.31 -2.68
C VAL A 39 -2.48 -4.34 -1.55
N ASN A 40 -1.29 -4.66 -1.04
CA ASN A 40 -1.11 -5.59 0.07
C ASN A 40 -1.85 -5.13 1.34
N LYS A 41 -1.69 -3.86 1.72
CA LYS A 41 -2.29 -3.29 2.92
C LYS A 41 -3.81 -3.17 2.79
N SER A 42 -4.32 -2.82 1.60
CA SER A 42 -5.76 -2.89 1.30
C SER A 42 -6.31 -4.32 1.42
N GLY A 43 -5.53 -5.33 1.01
CA GLY A 43 -5.86 -6.74 1.23
C GLY A 43 -5.96 -7.10 2.71
N ILE A 44 -5.06 -6.58 3.55
CA ILE A 44 -5.10 -6.74 5.00
C ILE A 44 -6.34 -6.06 5.59
N VAL A 45 -6.67 -4.83 5.18
CA VAL A 45 -7.91 -4.14 5.60
C VAL A 45 -9.13 -5.04 5.38
N ARG A 46 -9.28 -5.60 4.18
CA ARG A 46 -10.40 -6.51 3.87
C ARG A 46 -10.44 -7.73 4.80
N GLY A 47 -9.32 -8.42 4.96
CA GLY A 47 -9.26 -9.63 5.78
C GLY A 47 -9.46 -9.35 7.27
N ALA A 48 -8.87 -8.28 7.78
CA ALA A 48 -8.98 -7.86 9.17
C ALA A 48 -10.40 -7.36 9.49
N SER A 49 -11.05 -6.62 8.58
CA SER A 49 -12.46 -6.23 8.74
C SER A 49 -13.38 -7.45 8.85
N GLN A 50 -13.18 -8.47 8.01
CA GLN A 50 -13.94 -9.72 8.11
C GLN A 50 -13.67 -10.45 9.43
N ARG A 51 -12.42 -10.50 9.88
CA ARG A 51 -12.05 -11.10 11.17
C ARG A 51 -12.69 -10.35 12.34
N ALA A 52 -12.74 -9.02 12.32
CA ALA A 52 -13.36 -8.20 13.35
C ALA A 52 -14.86 -8.54 13.50
N ILE A 53 -15.58 -8.68 12.38
CA ILE A 53 -16.99 -9.13 12.40
C ILE A 53 -17.12 -10.53 13.00
N LYS A 54 -16.28 -11.48 12.56
CA LYS A 54 -16.32 -12.86 13.08
C LYS A 54 -16.09 -12.93 14.59
N LEU A 55 -15.12 -12.18 15.11
CA LEU A 55 -14.86 -12.10 16.55
C LEU A 55 -16.05 -11.51 17.30
N THR A 56 -16.62 -10.43 16.78
CA THR A 56 -17.82 -9.80 17.36
C THR A 56 -18.99 -10.79 17.44
N LEU A 57 -19.23 -11.56 16.36
CA LEU A 57 -20.32 -12.54 16.31
C LEU A 57 -20.07 -13.77 17.21
N GLY A 58 -18.81 -14.03 17.57
CA GLY A 58 -18.40 -15.09 18.48
C GLY A 58 -18.10 -14.58 19.89
N ASP A 59 -18.68 -13.44 20.29
CA ASP A 59 -18.55 -12.82 21.63
C ASP A 59 -17.10 -12.59 22.10
N SER A 60 -16.18 -12.44 21.15
CA SER A 60 -14.77 -12.17 21.40
C SER A 60 -14.44 -10.71 21.09
N ALA A 61 -13.61 -10.08 21.92
CA ALA A 61 -13.21 -8.69 21.75
C ALA A 61 -12.41 -8.48 20.43
N PRO A 62 -12.90 -7.65 19.49
CA PRO A 62 -12.21 -7.40 18.22
C PRO A 62 -11.24 -6.20 18.28
N ASP A 63 -11.02 -5.58 19.44
CA ASP A 63 -10.36 -4.27 19.57
C ASP A 63 -8.98 -4.20 18.92
N ASP A 64 -8.14 -5.23 19.11
CA ASP A 64 -6.81 -5.30 18.49
C ASP A 64 -6.91 -5.34 16.95
N VAL A 65 -7.88 -6.08 16.42
CA VAL A 65 -8.10 -6.18 14.97
C VAL A 65 -8.65 -4.87 14.43
N ILE A 66 -9.52 -4.20 15.19
CA ILE A 66 -10.06 -2.89 14.85
C ILE A 66 -8.93 -1.85 14.78
N ALA A 67 -8.03 -1.84 15.76
CA ALA A 67 -6.87 -0.94 15.77
C ALA A 67 -5.95 -1.16 14.55
N VAL A 68 -5.76 -2.42 14.14
CA VAL A 68 -5.02 -2.73 12.90
C VAL A 68 -5.73 -2.15 11.68
N VAL A 69 -7.04 -2.34 11.54
CA VAL A 69 -7.78 -1.78 10.39
C VAL A 69 -7.72 -0.25 10.40
N ASP A 70 -7.88 0.39 11.55
CA ASP A 70 -7.79 1.85 11.69
C ASP A 70 -6.41 2.37 11.26
N LYS A 71 -5.32 1.75 11.74
CA LYS A 71 -3.95 2.11 11.35
C LYS A 71 -3.72 1.93 9.85
N MET A 72 -4.25 0.86 9.25
CA MET A 72 -4.07 0.56 7.83
C MET A 72 -4.85 1.55 6.94
N ILE A 73 -6.10 1.87 7.28
CA ILE A 73 -6.91 2.84 6.54
C ILE A 73 -6.25 4.23 6.59
N ASP A 74 -5.80 4.67 7.76
CA ASP A 74 -5.09 5.94 7.92
C ASP A 74 -3.81 5.96 7.06
N GLY A 75 -3.00 4.90 7.14
CA GLY A 75 -1.78 4.79 6.33
C GLY A 75 -2.05 4.78 4.82
N LEU A 76 -3.15 4.18 4.37
CA LEU A 76 -3.54 4.16 2.96
C LEU A 76 -4.04 5.54 2.48
N GLN A 77 -4.60 6.38 3.35
CA GLN A 77 -5.05 7.73 3.00
C GLN A 77 -3.91 8.75 3.06
N ASN A 78 -3.08 8.67 4.10
CA ASN A 78 -2.13 9.72 4.46
C ASN A 78 -0.66 9.36 4.19
N GLY A 79 -0.39 8.08 3.90
CA GLY A 79 0.95 7.53 3.93
C GLY A 79 1.39 7.20 5.37
N ASN A 80 2.23 6.19 5.51
CA ASN A 80 2.83 5.79 6.78
C ASN A 80 4.14 5.04 6.53
N ALA A 81 5.26 5.59 7.00
CA ALA A 81 6.58 5.02 6.79
C ALA A 81 6.76 3.64 7.48
N GLU A 82 6.14 3.42 8.64
CA GLU A 82 6.18 2.13 9.33
C GLU A 82 5.45 1.03 8.56
N LEU A 83 4.46 1.41 7.74
CA LEU A 83 3.69 0.49 6.92
C LEU A 83 4.25 0.35 5.50
N ASP A 84 5.36 1.01 5.19
CA ASP A 84 5.88 1.14 3.82
C ASP A 84 4.82 1.68 2.84
N LEU A 85 4.08 2.70 3.29
CA LEU A 85 3.05 3.38 2.52
C LEU A 85 3.50 4.80 2.22
N LYS A 86 3.74 5.10 0.95
CA LYS A 86 3.89 6.48 0.50
C LYS A 86 2.54 7.17 0.50
N LYS A 87 2.52 8.47 0.77
CA LYS A 87 1.31 9.29 0.62
C LYS A 87 0.78 9.18 -0.82
N PRO A 88 -0.47 8.73 -1.03
CA PRO A 88 -1.04 8.60 -2.36
C PRO A 88 -1.22 9.98 -3.00
N THR A 89 -1.10 10.02 -4.33
CA THR A 89 -1.35 11.22 -5.14
C THR A 89 -2.51 11.05 -6.12
N ASP A 90 -2.99 9.81 -6.31
CA ASP A 90 -4.16 9.52 -7.15
C ASP A 90 -5.44 9.92 -6.41
N SER A 91 -6.15 10.90 -6.96
CA SER A 91 -7.38 11.44 -6.37
C SER A 91 -8.54 10.45 -6.38
N THR A 92 -8.57 9.49 -7.31
CA THR A 92 -9.59 8.45 -7.35
C THR A 92 -9.37 7.48 -6.20
N PHE A 93 -8.13 7.01 -6.04
CA PHE A 93 -7.76 6.12 -4.93
C PHE A 93 -8.05 6.76 -3.56
N ILE A 94 -7.72 8.05 -3.39
CA ILE A 94 -7.99 8.76 -2.15
C ILE A 94 -9.50 8.78 -1.83
N LYS A 95 -10.34 9.09 -2.82
CA LYS A 95 -11.81 9.08 -2.67
C LYS A 95 -12.35 7.69 -2.32
N ASP A 96 -11.84 6.65 -2.97
CA ASP A 96 -12.26 5.28 -2.67
C ASP A 96 -11.88 4.90 -1.23
N MET A 97 -10.69 5.30 -0.76
CA MET A 97 -10.28 5.08 0.61
C MET A 97 -11.09 5.88 1.64
N GLU A 98 -11.59 7.07 1.30
CA GLU A 98 -12.54 7.83 2.12
C GLU A 98 -13.89 7.09 2.26
N ALA A 99 -14.37 6.47 1.18
CA ALA A 99 -15.58 5.64 1.23
C ALA A 99 -15.36 4.41 2.13
N VAL A 100 -14.21 3.72 1.99
CA VAL A 100 -13.83 2.60 2.85
C VAL A 100 -13.76 3.02 4.33
N ALA A 101 -13.14 4.17 4.64
CA ALA A 101 -13.08 4.70 6.01
C ALA A 101 -14.49 4.97 6.59
N THR A 102 -15.38 5.51 5.76
CA THR A 102 -16.77 5.80 6.12
C THR A 102 -17.55 4.52 6.42
N GLU A 103 -17.49 3.53 5.53
CA GLU A 103 -18.17 2.24 5.71
C GLU A 103 -17.61 1.47 6.91
N TRP A 104 -16.28 1.49 7.10
CA TRP A 104 -15.64 0.92 8.27
C TRP A 104 -16.13 1.57 9.57
N GLY A 105 -16.26 2.90 9.59
CA GLY A 105 -16.83 3.61 10.73
C GLY A 105 -18.27 3.19 11.05
N ALA A 106 -19.10 2.91 10.05
CA ALA A 106 -20.44 2.36 10.24
C ALA A 106 -20.39 0.93 10.79
N LEU A 107 -19.50 0.09 10.25
CA LEU A 107 -19.30 -1.28 10.67
C LEU A 107 -18.88 -1.38 12.14
N LYS A 108 -17.93 -0.54 12.59
CA LYS A 108 -17.51 -0.44 14.00
C LYS A 108 -18.65 -0.07 14.96
N LYS A 109 -19.64 0.70 14.50
CA LYS A 109 -20.82 1.04 15.32
C LYS A 109 -21.76 -0.15 15.44
N LEU A 110 -21.90 -0.95 14.39
CA LEU A 110 -22.69 -2.17 14.41
C LEU A 110 -22.07 -3.21 15.36
N THR A 111 -20.73 -3.37 15.34
CA THR A 111 -20.08 -4.34 16.23
C THR A 111 -20.29 -4.04 17.71
N LYS A 112 -20.32 -2.77 18.09
CA LYS A 112 -20.62 -2.33 19.47
C LYS A 112 -22.10 -2.51 19.88
N ARG A 113 -23.00 -2.73 18.92
CA ARG A 113 -24.45 -2.83 19.14
C ARG A 113 -24.99 -4.26 19.09
N LEU A 114 -24.19 -5.22 18.62
CA LEU A 114 -24.61 -6.61 18.56
C LEU A 114 -24.67 -7.18 19.99
N PRO A 115 -25.82 -7.70 20.44
CA PRO A 115 -25.94 -8.31 21.76
C PRO A 115 -25.11 -9.59 21.81
N SER A 116 -24.39 -9.80 22.92
CA SER A 116 -23.62 -11.04 23.08
C SER A 116 -24.59 -12.23 23.10
N LYS A 117 -24.30 -13.29 22.34
CA LYS A 117 -25.16 -14.49 22.38
C LYS A 117 -24.82 -15.29 23.63
N SER A 118 -25.56 -15.04 24.72
CA SER A 118 -25.60 -15.92 25.89
C SER A 118 -26.10 -17.31 25.53
#